data_AF-A0A2N9VQ18-F1
#
_entry.id   AF-A0A2N9VQ18-F1
#
_cell.length_a   1.000
_cell.length_b   1.000
_cell.length_c   1.000
_cell.angle_alpha   90.00
_cell.angle_beta   90.00
_cell.angle_gamma   90.00
#
_symmetry.space_group_name_H-M   'P 1'
#
loop_
_entity.id
_entity.type
_entity.pdbx_description
1 polymer ?
#
loop_
_entity_poly.entity_id
_entity_poly.type
_entity_poly.pdbx_seq_one_letter_code
_entity_poly.pdbx_strand_id
1 'polypeptide(L)'
;MAKRANLEVFMNDDFVSTSRADKSKKYLLGKDGWIFLDHDSNRVIDQITGRHVLDVRGLDAWRKLIAERDEYVASIGAQHLVFVAPNKELVYSEQLPDWVEIADQRPIHQIMAALGPERARKIIYPLDAIRAGKAEGLVYPKTDTHWSGFGAYIGYQAFCRGLSDCGIEPLRVERSHVDFEEVPYVGDLGIKFEPPVSAPTLSARIENAGGKLAFDNRIPNRGRIRVFVNKDATLPRCVMFGDSFGGNLLPFLKESFSTLVYVYGKTFDRELIEAYQPDVVLSQFVERFLIDPPVDTPTFSYASVVRTKLKLLSQEDLAHVKTQTATIDLGVFPVRRVYEALLCAHSGKSIHSDLIADLKKRHPDNPEAHHMISVELSRLGERLDEARVFAERAVKAEPWNARARHQLALTLMRLERPEQAETELRKAIELDRSVDWWNYQLAQVFYRQQKFAPCIDSLREYLIRRPDSSDAWQLLGRCHEALDNTEDAAEAFVQAADAKPDWTWPLLKLANLRVRSKTDPEQGLVATDRLLETLFHARQRAEVYILRSQLHEIHGQRAKAIEAALRSTELAPDWEWASTTLARLNAQEARQMHMAKPG
;
A
#
# COMPACT_ATOMS: atom_id res chain seq x y z
N MET A 1 15.02 -4.65 -33.18
CA MET A 1 15.51 -3.27 -33.39
C MET A 1 14.38 -2.45 -34.02
N ALA A 2 13.62 -1.72 -33.22
CA ALA A 2 12.61 -0.78 -33.73
C ALA A 2 13.30 0.51 -34.19
N LYS A 3 12.93 1.03 -35.37
CA LYS A 3 13.49 2.25 -35.98
C LYS A 3 13.30 3.45 -35.04
N ARG A 4 14.40 3.99 -34.50
CA ARG A 4 14.44 5.29 -33.81
C ARG A 4 14.57 6.38 -34.88
N ALA A 5 13.75 7.42 -34.82
CA ALA A 5 13.84 8.58 -35.71
C ALA A 5 14.59 9.72 -35.02
N ASN A 6 15.50 10.40 -35.74
CA ASN A 6 16.17 11.60 -35.25
C ASN A 6 15.18 12.77 -35.17
N LEU A 7 15.34 13.58 -34.12
CA LEU A 7 14.45 14.69 -33.72
C LEU A 7 14.24 15.74 -34.85
N GLU A 8 15.21 15.87 -35.74
CA GLU A 8 15.19 16.78 -36.91
C GLU A 8 14.13 16.41 -37.96
N VAL A 9 13.64 15.16 -37.98
CA VAL A 9 12.68 14.70 -39.00
C VAL A 9 11.23 15.13 -38.68
N PHE A 10 10.95 15.60 -37.47
CA PHE A 10 9.58 15.95 -37.03
C PHE A 10 9.24 17.44 -37.06
N MET A 11 10.19 18.33 -37.35
CA MET A 11 10.00 19.78 -37.29
C MET A 11 10.08 20.43 -38.67
N ASN A 12 8.99 20.38 -39.44
CA ASN A 12 8.71 21.38 -40.47
C ASN A 12 7.97 22.57 -39.83
N ASP A 13 8.18 23.78 -40.36
CA ASP A 13 7.69 25.07 -39.83
C ASP A 13 6.16 25.13 -39.55
N ASP A 14 5.37 24.24 -40.15
CA ASP A 14 3.92 24.14 -39.92
C ASP A 14 3.52 23.61 -38.53
N PHE A 15 4.42 22.95 -37.79
CA PHE A 15 4.13 22.45 -36.43
C PHE A 15 4.42 23.44 -35.31
N VAL A 16 5.21 24.50 -35.58
CA VAL A 16 5.53 25.54 -34.59
C VAL A 16 4.36 26.53 -34.43
N SER A 17 3.50 26.68 -35.46
CA SER A 17 2.36 27.61 -35.41
C SER A 17 1.01 27.01 -34.97
N THR A 18 0.88 25.67 -34.89
CA THR A 18 -0.44 25.01 -34.74
C THR A 18 -0.74 24.41 -33.36
N SER A 19 0.07 24.62 -32.31
CA SER A 19 -0.27 24.13 -30.96
C SER A 19 -1.01 25.15 -30.07
N ARG A 20 -1.98 25.88 -30.62
CA ARG A 20 -3.15 26.23 -29.81
C ARG A 20 -4.07 25.00 -29.78
N ALA A 21 -4.05 24.31 -28.63
CA ALA A 21 -5.07 23.40 -28.13
C ALA A 21 -4.98 21.89 -28.46
N ASP A 22 -3.93 21.22 -27.99
CA ASP A 22 -4.10 19.86 -27.46
C ASP A 22 -3.65 19.78 -26.00
N LYS A 23 -4.56 20.18 -25.09
CA LYS A 23 -4.35 20.16 -23.64
C LYS A 23 -4.21 18.73 -23.06
N SER A 24 -4.41 17.69 -23.86
CA SER A 24 -4.26 16.30 -23.42
C SER A 24 -2.78 15.89 -23.29
N LYS A 25 -1.87 16.61 -23.96
CA LYS A 25 -0.45 16.28 -24.00
C LYS A 25 0.30 17.00 -22.88
N LYS A 26 0.98 16.23 -22.02
CA LYS A 26 1.74 16.74 -20.87
C LYS A 26 3.14 17.23 -21.26
N TYR A 27 3.27 18.00 -22.33
CA TYR A 27 4.53 18.58 -22.78
C TYR A 27 4.28 19.85 -23.61
N LEU A 28 5.28 20.72 -23.68
CA LEU A 28 5.32 21.92 -24.51
C LEU A 28 6.51 21.84 -25.46
N LEU A 29 6.28 22.07 -26.76
CA LEU A 29 7.38 22.15 -27.74
C LEU A 29 8.01 23.54 -27.68
N GLY A 30 9.32 23.56 -27.46
CA GLY A 30 10.15 24.75 -27.57
C GLY A 30 10.83 24.86 -28.93
N LYS A 31 11.71 25.84 -29.04
CA LYS A 31 12.58 26.07 -30.19
C LYS A 31 13.64 24.96 -30.29
N ASP A 32 14.26 24.81 -31.46
CA ASP A 32 15.41 23.93 -31.70
C ASP A 32 15.28 22.50 -31.13
N GLY A 33 14.08 21.93 -31.18
CA GLY A 33 13.80 20.57 -30.72
C GLY A 33 13.77 20.38 -29.20
N TRP A 34 13.67 21.47 -28.43
CA TRP A 34 13.46 21.39 -26.98
C TRP A 34 12.03 20.94 -26.64
N ILE A 35 11.90 20.08 -25.65
CA ILE A 35 10.61 19.62 -25.14
C ILE A 35 10.56 19.97 -23.65
N PHE A 36 9.54 20.70 -23.23
CA PHE A 36 9.33 21.13 -21.85
C PHE A 36 8.14 20.41 -21.23
N LEU A 37 8.07 20.41 -19.90
CA LEU A 37 6.90 19.93 -19.19
C LEU A 37 5.81 21.01 -19.24
N ASP A 38 4.58 20.62 -19.56
CA ASP A 38 3.39 21.46 -19.43
C ASP A 38 2.19 20.57 -19.13
N HIS A 39 1.08 21.18 -18.69
CA HIS A 39 -0.16 20.51 -18.30
C HIS A 39 0.05 19.39 -17.26
N ASP A 40 1.08 19.56 -16.43
CA ASP A 40 1.37 18.68 -15.32
C ASP A 40 0.54 19.06 -14.09
N SER A 41 0.43 18.13 -13.14
CA SER A 41 -0.35 18.36 -11.92
C SER A 41 0.24 19.47 -11.03
N ASN A 42 1.50 19.84 -11.24
CA ASN A 42 2.13 20.90 -10.47
C ASN A 42 2.08 22.26 -11.17
N ARG A 43 1.57 22.36 -12.40
CA ARG A 43 1.37 23.62 -13.13
C ARG A 43 2.67 24.39 -13.38
N VAL A 44 3.71 23.72 -13.87
CA VAL A 44 5.05 24.33 -14.04
C VAL A 44 5.04 25.60 -14.89
N ILE A 45 4.30 25.63 -16.01
CA ILE A 45 4.22 26.84 -16.86
C ILE A 45 3.49 27.97 -16.15
N ASP A 46 2.44 27.69 -15.37
CA ASP A 46 1.77 28.73 -14.59
C ASP A 46 2.67 29.28 -13.48
N GLN A 47 3.49 28.43 -12.85
CA GLN A 47 4.46 28.88 -11.85
C GLN A 47 5.52 29.82 -12.46
N ILE A 48 6.14 29.43 -13.57
CA ILE A 48 7.23 30.23 -14.16
C ILE A 48 6.72 31.53 -14.79
N THR A 49 5.46 31.59 -15.20
CA THR A 49 4.81 32.80 -15.76
C THR A 49 4.11 33.65 -14.71
N GLY A 50 4.19 33.28 -13.43
CA GLY A 50 3.56 34.02 -12.32
C GLY A 50 2.04 33.89 -12.25
N ARG A 51 1.41 33.09 -13.12
CA ARG A 51 -0.04 32.78 -13.07
C ARG A 51 -0.40 31.89 -11.88
N HIS A 52 0.57 31.20 -11.31
CA HIS A 52 0.43 30.47 -10.06
C HIS A 52 1.50 30.93 -9.06
N VAL A 53 1.02 31.59 -8.01
CA VAL A 53 1.79 32.02 -6.84
C VAL A 53 1.12 31.44 -5.60
N LEU A 54 1.89 31.32 -4.51
CA LEU A 54 1.36 30.85 -3.24
C LEU A 54 0.46 31.92 -2.62
N ASP A 55 -0.72 31.51 -2.13
CA ASP A 55 -1.57 32.34 -1.29
C ASP A 55 -1.00 32.43 0.15
N VAL A 56 -1.61 33.25 1.00
CA VAL A 56 -1.17 33.44 2.39
C VAL A 56 -1.10 32.11 3.15
N ARG A 57 -2.07 31.21 2.92
CA ARG A 57 -2.13 29.91 3.61
C ARG A 57 -1.01 28.98 3.15
N GLY A 58 -0.73 28.94 1.85
CA GLY A 58 0.38 28.16 1.29
C GLY A 58 1.73 28.63 1.80
N LEU A 59 1.94 29.95 1.88
CA LEU A 59 3.17 30.53 2.46
C LEU A 59 3.30 30.23 3.95
N ASP A 60 2.22 30.39 4.72
CA ASP A 60 2.21 30.03 6.14
C ASP A 60 2.49 28.56 6.36
N ALA A 61 1.95 27.67 5.51
CA ALA A 61 2.21 26.24 5.58
C ALA A 61 3.69 25.90 5.32
N TRP A 62 4.33 26.53 4.31
CA TRP A 62 5.77 26.36 4.05
C TRP A 62 6.63 26.88 5.19
N ARG A 63 6.33 28.08 5.70
CA ARG A 63 7.03 28.68 6.84
C ARG A 63 6.93 27.78 8.07
N LYS A 64 5.72 27.30 8.37
CA LYS A 64 5.46 26.39 9.49
C LYS A 64 6.24 25.09 9.33
N LEU A 65 6.16 24.42 8.18
CA LEU A 65 6.86 23.17 7.92
C LEU A 65 8.38 23.33 8.12
N ILE A 66 8.98 24.38 7.54
CA ILE A 66 10.42 24.59 7.62
C ILE A 66 10.84 24.88 9.06
N ALA A 67 10.09 25.71 9.78
CA ALA A 67 10.37 26.00 11.19
C ALA A 67 10.27 24.74 12.08
N GLU A 68 9.21 23.94 11.93
CA GLU A 68 9.03 22.69 12.68
C GLU A 68 10.14 21.67 12.36
N ARG A 69 10.58 21.59 11.09
CA ARG A 69 11.72 20.76 10.70
C ARG A 69 13.03 21.26 11.28
N ASP A 70 13.27 22.56 11.26
CA ASP A 70 14.48 23.14 11.84
C ASP A 70 14.54 22.88 13.34
N GLU A 71 13.45 23.10 14.07
CA GLU A 71 13.35 22.85 15.52
C GLU A 71 13.61 21.37 15.83
N TYR A 72 12.93 20.47 15.12
CA TYR A 72 13.11 19.04 15.32
C TYR A 72 14.54 18.58 15.00
N VAL A 73 15.09 18.98 13.85
CA VAL A 73 16.44 18.56 13.43
C VAL A 73 17.51 19.16 14.35
N ALA A 74 17.33 20.39 14.83
CA ALA A 74 18.21 20.97 15.84
C ALA A 74 18.13 20.23 17.18
N SER A 75 16.96 19.74 17.59
CA SER A 75 16.78 19.00 18.85
C SER A 75 17.57 17.69 18.92
N ILE A 76 17.94 17.13 17.77
CA ILE A 76 18.79 15.93 17.66
C ILE A 76 20.26 16.25 17.34
N GLY A 77 20.64 17.54 17.36
CA GLY A 77 22.02 17.98 17.12
C GLY A 77 22.45 18.02 15.65
N ALA A 78 21.50 17.97 14.71
CA ALA A 78 21.75 17.96 13.28
C ALA A 78 21.43 19.31 12.61
N GLN A 79 21.81 19.47 11.34
CA GLN A 79 21.46 20.64 10.53
C GLN A 79 20.44 20.30 9.45
N HIS A 80 19.37 21.11 9.36
CA HIS A 80 18.39 21.01 8.29
C HIS A 80 18.78 21.92 7.11
N LEU A 81 18.88 21.33 5.92
CA LEU A 81 19.08 22.04 4.66
C LEU A 81 17.95 21.75 3.69
N VAL A 82 17.60 22.75 2.87
CA VAL A 82 16.67 22.59 1.77
C VAL A 82 17.44 22.76 0.46
N PHE A 83 17.36 21.78 -0.42
CA PHE A 83 17.91 21.87 -1.77
C PHE A 83 16.78 21.90 -2.79
N VAL A 84 16.77 22.92 -3.65
CA VAL A 84 15.75 23.08 -4.68
C VAL A 84 16.42 22.95 -6.06
N ALA A 85 16.13 21.87 -6.76
CA ALA A 85 16.56 21.70 -8.15
C ALA A 85 15.72 22.62 -9.05
N PRO A 86 16.33 23.49 -9.88
CA PRO A 86 15.58 24.38 -10.75
C PRO A 86 14.84 23.62 -11.85
N ASN A 87 13.74 24.19 -12.32
CA ASN A 87 13.00 23.67 -13.47
C ASN A 87 13.78 23.87 -14.77
N LYS A 88 13.73 22.91 -15.69
CA LYS A 88 14.39 22.98 -16.99
C LYS A 88 13.94 24.19 -17.80
N GLU A 89 12.65 24.51 -17.68
CA GLU A 89 11.98 25.66 -18.29
C GLU A 89 12.66 26.98 -17.92
N LEU A 90 13.23 27.09 -16.72
CA LEU A 90 13.98 28.27 -16.29
C LEU A 90 15.44 28.23 -16.74
N VAL A 91 16.05 27.05 -16.76
CA VAL A 91 17.44 26.88 -17.19
C VAL A 91 17.60 27.19 -18.68
N TYR A 92 16.66 26.75 -19.50
CA TYR A 92 16.62 26.96 -20.95
C TYR A 92 15.44 27.84 -21.36
N SER A 93 15.19 28.93 -20.62
CA SER A 93 14.06 29.83 -20.90
C SER A 93 14.13 30.47 -22.28
N GLU A 94 15.33 30.65 -22.83
CA GLU A 94 15.54 31.14 -24.20
C GLU A 94 15.00 30.20 -25.29
N GLN A 95 14.78 28.92 -24.95
CA GLN A 95 14.28 27.88 -25.84
C GLN A 95 12.76 27.68 -25.71
N LEU A 96 12.10 28.36 -24.77
CA LEU A 96 10.64 28.36 -24.68
C LEU A 96 10.00 29.14 -25.83
N PRO A 97 8.72 28.88 -26.15
CA PRO A 97 7.95 29.72 -27.06
C PRO A 97 7.89 31.18 -26.60
N ASP A 98 7.84 32.12 -27.54
CA ASP A 98 7.90 33.57 -27.26
C ASP A 98 6.76 34.08 -26.38
N TRP A 99 5.62 33.37 -26.32
CA TRP A 99 4.50 33.74 -25.45
C TRP A 99 4.72 33.39 -23.98
N VAL A 100 5.75 32.60 -23.65
CA VAL A 100 6.07 32.21 -22.27
C VAL A 100 6.99 33.26 -21.65
N GLU A 101 6.38 34.28 -21.05
CA GLU A 101 7.10 35.31 -20.32
C GLU A 101 7.43 34.83 -18.90
N ILE A 102 8.71 34.83 -18.54
CA ILE A 102 9.17 34.40 -17.21
C ILE A 102 8.93 35.51 -16.19
N ALA A 103 8.22 35.17 -15.12
CA ALA A 103 7.97 36.08 -14.01
C ALA A 103 9.18 36.19 -13.08
N ASP A 104 9.40 37.41 -12.56
CA ASP A 104 10.41 37.73 -11.56
C ASP A 104 10.11 37.05 -10.21
N GLN A 105 8.84 36.96 -9.84
CA GLN A 105 8.39 36.34 -8.59
C GLN A 105 7.74 34.99 -8.86
N ARG A 106 8.20 33.97 -8.11
CA ARG A 106 7.78 32.56 -8.20
C ARG A 106 7.68 31.99 -6.78
N PRO A 107 7.04 30.82 -6.57
CA PRO A 107 6.89 30.21 -5.25
C PRO A 107 8.19 30.16 -4.42
N ILE A 108 9.33 29.80 -5.03
CA ILE A 108 10.63 29.77 -4.34
C ILE A 108 11.03 31.15 -3.77
N HIS A 109 10.83 32.23 -4.53
CA HIS A 109 11.14 33.58 -4.07
C HIS A 109 10.21 34.02 -2.94
N GLN A 110 8.91 33.69 -3.03
CA GLN A 110 7.95 33.97 -1.97
C GLN A 110 8.32 33.23 -0.66
N ILE A 111 8.70 31.95 -0.76
CA ILE A 111 9.13 31.15 0.40
C ILE A 111 10.40 31.73 1.02
N MET A 112 11.44 32.00 0.20
CA MET A 112 12.70 32.57 0.69
C MET A 112 12.48 33.93 1.37
N ALA A 113 11.63 34.80 0.79
CA ALA A 113 11.28 36.08 1.40
C ALA A 113 10.53 35.90 2.73
N ALA A 114 9.56 34.99 2.80
CA ALA A 114 8.75 34.72 3.99
C ALA A 114 9.57 34.13 5.16
N LEU A 115 10.67 33.43 4.88
CA LEU A 115 11.57 32.87 5.90
C LEU A 115 12.60 33.88 6.44
N GLY A 116 12.81 34.98 5.73
CA GLY A 116 13.85 35.96 6.06
C GLY A 116 15.27 35.55 5.63
N PRO A 117 16.20 36.52 5.54
CA PRO A 117 17.49 36.35 4.88
C PRO A 117 18.40 35.31 5.57
N GLU A 118 18.35 35.18 6.89
CA GLU A 118 19.19 34.21 7.61
C GLU A 118 18.79 32.77 7.27
N ARG A 119 17.49 32.46 7.30
CA ARG A 119 17.02 31.11 6.99
C ARG A 119 17.03 30.81 5.49
N ALA A 120 16.80 31.82 4.65
CA ALA A 120 16.87 31.68 3.20
C ALA A 120 18.26 31.26 2.71
N ARG A 121 19.35 31.62 3.40
CA ARG A 121 20.72 31.15 3.07
C ARG A 121 20.88 29.64 3.19
N LYS A 122 20.06 28.97 3.99
CA LYS A 122 20.01 27.50 4.11
C LYS A 122 19.09 26.83 3.06
N ILE A 123 18.61 27.60 2.07
CA ILE A 123 17.94 27.10 0.87
C ILE A 123 18.91 27.21 -0.30
N ILE A 124 19.34 26.06 -0.81
CA ILE A 124 20.30 25.96 -1.90
C ILE A 124 19.51 25.85 -3.20
N TYR A 125 19.50 26.93 -3.98
CA TYR A 125 18.79 27.03 -5.26
C TYR A 125 19.76 27.46 -6.38
N PRO A 126 20.40 26.51 -7.08
CA PRO A 126 21.53 26.80 -7.97
C PRO A 126 21.12 27.14 -9.41
N LEU A 127 20.07 27.95 -9.62
CA LEU A 127 19.59 28.29 -10.96
C LEU A 127 20.69 28.95 -11.81
N ASP A 128 21.36 29.97 -11.28
CA ASP A 128 22.37 30.72 -12.04
C ASP A 128 23.63 29.91 -12.32
N ALA A 129 24.08 29.10 -11.36
CA ALA A 129 25.20 28.20 -11.55
C ALA A 129 24.91 27.15 -12.63
N ILE A 130 23.70 26.59 -12.65
CA ILE A 130 23.28 25.62 -13.66
C ILE A 130 23.14 26.30 -15.03
N ARG A 131 22.62 27.52 -15.11
CA ARG A 131 22.55 28.30 -16.36
C ARG A 131 23.94 28.61 -16.91
N ALA A 132 24.89 28.99 -16.06
CA ALA A 132 26.28 29.23 -16.46
C ALA A 132 26.94 27.96 -17.02
N GLY A 133 26.63 26.80 -16.44
CA GLY A 133 27.12 25.50 -16.92
C GLY A 133 26.75 25.14 -18.36
N LYS A 134 25.74 25.80 -18.95
CA LYS A 134 25.40 25.63 -20.38
C LYS A 134 26.57 25.95 -21.32
N ALA A 135 27.53 26.77 -20.89
CA ALA A 135 28.73 27.08 -21.65
C ALA A 135 29.74 25.91 -21.71
N GLU A 136 29.66 24.97 -20.78
CA GLU A 136 30.60 23.85 -20.64
C GLU A 136 30.00 22.50 -21.05
N GLY A 137 28.67 22.37 -21.05
CA GLY A 137 28.00 21.13 -21.44
C GLY A 137 26.49 21.16 -21.29
N LEU A 138 25.85 20.08 -21.72
CA LEU A 138 24.40 19.91 -21.65
C LEU A 138 23.96 19.63 -20.21
N VAL A 139 23.41 20.63 -19.53
CA VAL A 139 22.98 20.51 -18.12
C VAL A 139 21.61 19.85 -17.96
N TYR A 140 20.75 19.88 -18.98
CA TYR A 140 19.53 19.08 -19.09
C TYR A 140 19.39 18.54 -20.52
N PRO A 141 19.01 17.28 -20.72
CA PRO A 141 18.66 16.78 -22.04
C PRO A 141 17.35 17.39 -22.56
N LYS A 142 17.24 17.53 -23.89
CA LYS A 142 16.06 18.11 -24.56
C LYS A 142 14.78 17.32 -24.27
N THR A 143 14.90 16.00 -24.11
CA THR A 143 13.80 15.04 -24.03
C THR A 143 13.44 14.56 -22.61
N ASP A 144 14.03 15.15 -21.56
CA ASP A 144 13.73 14.78 -20.17
C ASP A 144 13.51 15.99 -19.26
N THR A 145 12.73 15.83 -18.19
CA THR A 145 12.53 16.88 -17.19
C THR A 145 13.68 17.02 -16.19
N HIS A 146 14.48 15.98 -15.98
CA HIS A 146 15.61 15.94 -15.05
C HIS A 146 16.87 16.56 -15.68
N TRP A 147 17.77 17.04 -14.82
CA TRP A 147 19.11 17.41 -15.26
C TRP A 147 19.89 16.20 -15.80
N SER A 148 20.92 16.46 -16.59
CA SER A 148 21.93 15.45 -16.94
C SER A 148 22.79 15.12 -15.71
N GLY A 149 23.66 14.12 -15.82
CA GLY A 149 24.70 13.87 -14.82
C GLY A 149 25.62 15.09 -14.63
N PHE A 150 25.86 15.86 -15.70
CA PHE A 150 26.62 17.12 -15.63
C PHE A 150 25.87 18.22 -14.87
N GLY A 151 24.58 18.42 -15.15
CA GLY A 151 23.76 19.36 -14.39
C GLY A 151 23.64 18.96 -12.91
N ALA A 152 23.49 17.66 -12.63
CA ALA A 152 23.49 17.13 -11.27
C ALA A 152 24.82 17.37 -10.54
N TYR A 153 25.96 17.26 -11.24
CA TYR A 153 27.27 17.57 -10.68
C TYR A 153 27.40 19.06 -10.28
N ILE A 154 26.93 19.99 -11.12
CA ILE A 154 26.90 21.43 -10.76
C ILE A 154 25.99 21.67 -9.56
N GLY A 155 24.82 21.02 -9.52
CA GLY A 155 23.91 21.05 -8.38
C GLY A 155 24.58 20.53 -7.10
N TYR A 156 25.31 19.42 -7.20
CA TYR A 156 26.12 18.85 -6.12
C TYR A 156 27.20 19.83 -5.62
N GLN A 157 27.92 20.50 -6.52
CA GLN A 157 28.92 21.51 -6.11
C GLN A 157 28.29 22.67 -5.35
N ALA A 158 27.10 23.12 -5.76
CA ALA A 158 26.35 24.14 -5.02
C ALA A 158 25.88 23.63 -3.66
N PHE A 159 25.47 22.36 -3.57
CA PHE A 159 25.15 21.72 -2.30
C PHE A 159 26.36 21.69 -1.35
N CYS A 160 27.54 21.29 -1.83
CA CYS A 160 28.76 21.29 -1.02
C CYS A 160 29.14 22.68 -0.52
N ARG A 161 28.97 23.73 -1.33
CA ARG A 161 29.18 25.11 -0.89
C ARG A 161 28.20 25.49 0.23
N GLY A 162 26.91 25.19 0.05
CA GLY A 162 25.90 25.48 1.06
C GLY A 162 26.11 24.72 2.38
N LEU A 163 26.68 23.50 2.33
CA LEU A 163 27.12 22.78 3.53
C LEU A 163 28.25 23.51 4.25
N SER A 164 29.30 23.91 3.52
CA SER A 164 30.44 24.65 4.10
C SER A 164 30.01 25.99 4.68
N ASP A 165 29.07 26.69 4.04
CA ASP A 165 28.48 27.94 4.55
C ASP A 165 27.73 27.71 5.89
N CYS A 166 27.31 26.48 6.15
CA CYS A 166 26.68 26.05 7.39
C CYS A 166 27.68 25.39 8.38
N GLY A 167 28.98 25.43 8.09
CA GLY A 167 30.04 24.90 8.95
C GLY A 167 30.24 23.39 8.89
N ILE A 168 29.70 22.71 7.86
CA ILE A 168 29.93 21.29 7.62
C ILE A 168 30.80 21.17 6.38
N GLU A 169 31.99 20.61 6.50
CA GLU A 169 32.90 20.41 5.36
C GLU A 169 32.70 19.01 4.75
N PRO A 170 32.04 18.88 3.59
CA PRO A 170 31.94 17.60 2.90
C PRO A 170 33.23 17.30 2.13
N LEU A 171 33.55 16.01 1.96
CA LEU A 171 34.48 15.61 0.90
C LEU A 171 33.87 16.01 -0.46
N ARG A 172 34.59 16.83 -1.23
CA ARG A 172 34.14 17.33 -2.53
C ARG A 172 34.72 16.47 -3.65
N VAL A 173 33.85 15.92 -4.50
CA VAL A 173 34.28 15.24 -5.72
C VAL A 173 34.82 16.29 -6.69
N GLU A 174 36.10 16.19 -7.04
CA GLU A 174 36.74 17.08 -8.00
C GLU A 174 36.30 16.76 -9.43
N ARG A 175 36.26 17.80 -10.28
CA ARG A 175 35.83 17.67 -11.69
C ARG A 175 36.70 16.71 -12.49
N SER A 176 37.99 16.63 -12.15
CA SER A 176 39.00 15.73 -12.72
C SER A 176 38.68 14.24 -12.50
N HIS A 177 37.90 13.89 -11.48
CA HIS A 177 37.54 12.50 -11.15
C HIS A 177 36.16 12.09 -11.68
N VAL A 178 35.52 12.96 -12.46
CA VAL A 178 34.20 12.69 -13.04
C VAL A 178 34.29 12.68 -14.56
N ASP A 179 34.01 11.52 -15.12
CA ASP A 179 33.81 11.36 -16.56
C ASP A 179 32.38 11.75 -16.91
N PHE A 180 32.24 12.56 -17.97
CA PHE A 180 30.95 12.85 -18.58
C PHE A 180 30.92 12.25 -19.98
N GLU A 181 30.06 11.27 -20.16
CA GLU A 181 29.89 10.58 -21.44
C GLU A 181 28.57 11.00 -22.07
N GLU A 182 28.63 11.38 -23.34
CA GLU A 182 27.44 11.66 -24.11
C GLU A 182 26.77 10.34 -24.51
N VAL A 183 25.52 10.15 -24.06
CA VAL A 183 24.73 8.94 -24.36
C VAL A 183 23.36 9.31 -24.89
N PRO A 184 22.78 8.52 -25.81
CA PRO A 184 21.42 8.75 -26.28
C PRO A 184 20.41 8.48 -25.16
N TYR A 185 19.48 9.42 -24.95
CA TYR A 185 18.52 9.36 -23.87
C TYR A 185 17.12 9.73 -24.34
N VAL A 186 16.15 8.84 -24.09
CA VAL A 186 14.74 9.07 -24.45
C VAL A 186 14.09 10.01 -23.45
N GLY A 187 14.30 9.75 -22.16
CA GLY A 187 13.72 10.55 -21.09
C GLY A 187 12.19 10.45 -20.95
N ASP A 188 11.67 11.09 -19.90
CA ASP A 188 10.25 11.08 -19.53
C ASP A 188 9.35 11.92 -20.45
N LEU A 189 9.91 12.87 -21.20
CA LEU A 189 9.19 13.63 -22.22
C LEU A 189 9.30 12.96 -23.60
N GLY A 190 10.48 12.45 -23.97
CA GLY A 190 10.68 11.81 -25.27
C GLY A 190 9.90 10.51 -25.45
N ILE A 191 9.60 9.79 -24.37
CA ILE A 191 8.76 8.58 -24.40
C ILE A 191 7.28 8.89 -24.75
N LYS A 192 6.86 10.15 -24.71
CA LYS A 192 5.47 10.57 -25.02
C LYS A 192 5.18 10.68 -26.53
N PHE A 193 6.20 10.44 -27.36
CA PHE A 193 6.11 10.50 -28.81
C PHE A 193 6.06 9.08 -29.40
N GLU A 194 5.43 8.95 -30.56
CA GLU A 194 5.38 7.69 -31.32
C GLU A 194 5.95 7.93 -32.72
N PRO A 195 7.12 7.34 -33.07
CA PRO A 195 8.01 6.58 -32.19
C PRO A 195 8.65 7.44 -31.09
N PRO A 196 9.16 6.85 -29.99
CA PRO A 196 9.86 7.58 -28.94
C PRO A 196 11.04 8.38 -29.47
N VAL A 197 11.17 9.60 -28.96
CA VAL A 197 12.19 10.56 -29.38
C VAL A 197 13.34 10.56 -28.38
N SER A 198 14.58 10.52 -28.87
CA SER A 198 15.79 10.60 -28.04
C SER A 198 16.64 11.82 -28.37
N ALA A 199 17.32 12.34 -27.36
CA ALA A 199 18.36 13.36 -27.49
C ALA A 199 19.60 12.96 -26.67
N PRO A 200 20.78 13.51 -26.97
CA PRO A 200 21.96 13.30 -26.13
C PRO A 200 21.73 13.78 -24.69
N THR A 201 22.38 13.12 -23.73
CA THR A 201 22.55 13.56 -22.35
C THR A 201 23.99 13.29 -21.90
N LEU A 202 24.49 14.06 -20.94
CA LEU A 202 25.78 13.81 -20.31
C LEU A 202 25.59 12.92 -19.07
N SER A 203 25.92 11.65 -19.17
CA SER A 203 25.95 10.72 -18.03
C SER A 203 27.22 10.92 -17.23
N ALA A 204 27.13 10.91 -15.90
CA ALA A 204 28.28 11.07 -15.02
C ALA A 204 28.75 9.73 -14.45
N ARG A 205 30.06 9.49 -14.50
CA ARG A 205 30.71 8.37 -13.83
C ARG A 205 31.86 8.88 -12.98
N ILE A 206 31.88 8.47 -11.71
CA ILE A 206 32.99 8.78 -10.80
C ILE A 206 33.99 7.63 -10.84
N GLU A 207 35.24 7.95 -11.13
CA GLU A 207 36.33 6.98 -11.05
C GLU A 207 36.61 6.60 -9.60
N ASN A 208 36.82 5.30 -9.33
CA ASN A 208 37.21 4.80 -8.01
C ASN A 208 36.29 5.23 -6.84
N ALA A 209 34.98 5.31 -7.09
CA ALA A 209 33.98 5.73 -6.09
C ALA A 209 34.11 4.96 -4.76
N GLY A 210 34.26 5.70 -3.66
CA GLY A 210 34.40 5.17 -2.30
C GLY A 210 33.07 4.79 -1.65
N GLY A 211 31.98 5.49 -1.99
CA GLY A 211 30.65 5.19 -1.48
C GLY A 211 30.01 3.98 -2.18
N LYS A 212 29.50 3.03 -1.39
CA LYS A 212 28.87 1.79 -1.88
C LYS A 212 27.41 1.69 -1.46
N LEU A 213 26.55 1.20 -2.37
CA LEU A 213 25.17 0.88 -2.05
C LEU A 213 25.13 -0.36 -1.15
N ALA A 214 24.71 -0.19 0.10
CA ALA A 214 24.61 -1.26 1.09
C ALA A 214 23.19 -1.85 1.17
N PHE A 215 22.16 -1.03 0.97
CA PHE A 215 20.76 -1.44 1.04
C PHE A 215 19.91 -0.75 -0.05
N ASP A 216 19.00 -1.49 -0.71
CA ASP A 216 17.97 -0.94 -1.59
C ASP A 216 16.69 -1.78 -1.50
N ASN A 217 15.61 -1.19 -0.99
CA ASN A 217 14.33 -1.91 -0.89
C ASN A 217 13.59 -2.10 -2.22
N ARG A 218 14.15 -1.62 -3.34
CA ARG A 218 13.64 -1.75 -4.73
C ARG A 218 12.24 -1.20 -4.99
N ILE A 219 11.61 -0.56 -4.01
CA ILE A 219 10.27 0.01 -4.17
C ILE A 219 10.30 1.09 -5.27
N PRO A 220 9.34 1.10 -6.20
CA PRO A 220 9.31 2.09 -7.25
C PRO A 220 8.88 3.47 -6.71
N ASN A 221 9.66 4.50 -7.06
CA ASN A 221 9.44 5.91 -6.71
C ASN A 221 9.23 6.10 -5.20
N ARG A 222 8.13 6.76 -4.78
CA ARG A 222 7.83 7.03 -3.37
C ARG A 222 7.89 5.78 -2.50
N GLY A 223 8.68 5.81 -1.44
CA GLY A 223 8.93 4.68 -0.54
C GLY A 223 10.22 3.91 -0.86
N ARG A 224 10.93 4.24 -1.93
CA ARG A 224 12.27 3.70 -2.16
C ARG A 224 13.23 4.20 -1.09
N ILE A 225 13.95 3.28 -0.46
CA ILE A 225 15.01 3.61 0.50
C ILE A 225 16.30 2.99 0.01
N ARG A 226 17.34 3.81 -0.07
CA ARG A 226 18.70 3.38 -0.41
C ARG A 226 19.66 3.86 0.67
N VAL A 227 20.51 2.97 1.13
CA VAL A 227 21.56 3.28 2.11
C VAL A 227 22.90 3.09 1.44
N PHE A 228 23.72 4.13 1.47
CA PHE A 228 25.10 4.11 1.00
C PHE A 228 26.04 4.26 2.19
N VAL A 229 27.14 3.52 2.17
CA VAL A 229 28.19 3.58 3.19
C VAL A 229 29.52 3.88 2.52
N ASN A 230 30.31 4.75 3.16
CA ASN A 230 31.68 5.05 2.76
C ASN A 230 32.64 4.45 3.80
N LYS A 231 33.83 4.06 3.35
CA LYS A 231 34.89 3.53 4.21
C LYS A 231 35.45 4.59 5.15
N ASP A 232 35.35 5.87 4.78
CA ASP A 232 35.78 6.98 5.61
C ASP A 232 34.69 7.33 6.63
N ALA A 233 34.88 6.86 7.85
CA ALA A 233 33.96 7.10 8.96
C ALA A 233 34.06 8.51 9.56
N THR A 234 35.03 9.33 9.14
CA THR A 234 35.18 10.72 9.60
C THR A 234 34.25 11.69 8.86
N LEU A 235 33.69 11.26 7.73
CA LEU A 235 32.74 12.04 6.95
C LEU A 235 31.38 12.15 7.68
N PRO A 236 30.65 13.26 7.46
CA PRO A 236 29.34 13.44 8.06
C PRO A 236 28.32 12.37 7.61
N ARG A 237 27.20 12.28 8.32
CA ARG A 237 26.06 11.40 8.02
C ARG A 237 24.90 12.23 7.50
N CYS A 238 24.20 11.74 6.49
CA CYS A 238 23.08 12.43 5.87
C CYS A 238 21.85 11.54 5.71
N VAL A 239 20.70 12.04 6.14
CA VAL A 239 19.39 11.49 5.77
C VAL A 239 18.70 12.47 4.84
N MET A 240 18.42 12.02 3.63
CA MET A 240 17.86 12.83 2.54
C MET A 240 16.44 12.34 2.20
N PHE A 241 15.49 13.27 2.28
CA PHE A 241 14.12 13.10 1.79
C PHE A 241 14.00 13.85 0.47
N GLY A 242 13.94 13.11 -0.63
CA GLY A 242 14.04 13.67 -1.98
C GLY A 242 13.05 13.11 -2.99
N ASP A 243 13.06 13.72 -4.16
CA ASP A 243 12.39 13.22 -5.36
C ASP A 243 13.42 12.67 -6.36
N SER A 244 12.98 12.43 -7.60
CA SER A 244 13.84 11.85 -8.64
C SER A 244 15.10 12.67 -8.93
N PHE A 245 15.10 14.00 -8.75
CA PHE A 245 16.30 14.82 -8.92
C PHE A 245 17.36 14.47 -7.88
N GLY A 246 16.93 14.22 -6.65
CA GLY A 246 17.80 13.74 -5.59
C GLY A 246 18.48 12.42 -5.94
N GLY A 247 17.77 11.56 -6.66
CA GLY A 247 18.31 10.31 -7.21
C GLY A 247 19.54 10.50 -8.11
N ASN A 248 19.61 11.59 -8.88
CA ASN A 248 20.75 11.91 -9.73
C ASN A 248 21.93 12.54 -8.97
N LEU A 249 21.72 13.05 -7.76
CA LEU A 249 22.80 13.56 -6.90
C LEU A 249 23.56 12.43 -6.19
N LEU A 250 22.94 11.28 -6.03
CA LEU A 250 23.49 10.16 -5.25
C LEU A 250 24.86 9.66 -5.69
N PRO A 251 25.22 9.61 -7.00
CA PRO A 251 26.57 9.26 -7.40
C PRO A 251 27.63 10.10 -6.69
N PHE A 252 27.36 11.39 -6.49
CA PHE A 252 28.29 12.34 -5.86
C PHE A 252 28.13 12.40 -4.34
N LEU A 253 26.88 12.47 -3.85
CA LEU A 253 26.62 12.62 -2.41
C LEU A 253 27.16 11.44 -1.60
N LYS A 254 27.12 10.21 -2.14
CA LYS A 254 27.65 9.04 -1.43
C LYS A 254 29.16 9.12 -1.15
N GLU A 255 29.89 9.98 -1.86
CA GLU A 255 31.31 10.23 -1.62
C GLU A 255 31.52 11.21 -0.46
N SER A 256 30.58 12.14 -0.25
CA SER A 256 30.67 13.21 0.76
C SER A 256 30.24 12.81 2.16
N PHE A 257 29.63 11.63 2.34
CA PHE A 257 29.07 11.19 3.61
C PHE A 257 29.53 9.77 3.98
N SER A 258 29.77 9.52 5.27
CA SER A 258 30.08 8.19 5.81
C SER A 258 28.87 7.27 5.69
N THR A 259 27.67 7.83 5.90
CA THR A 259 26.39 7.17 5.65
C THR A 259 25.45 8.15 4.96
N LEU A 260 24.95 7.79 3.78
CA LEU A 260 23.90 8.52 3.07
C LEU A 260 22.65 7.65 2.97
N VAL A 261 21.57 8.10 3.58
CA VAL A 261 20.25 7.47 3.48
C VAL A 261 19.40 8.30 2.56
N TYR A 262 19.08 7.76 1.39
CA TYR A 262 18.16 8.38 0.45
C TYR A 262 16.78 7.74 0.57
N VAL A 263 15.81 8.56 0.94
CA VAL A 263 14.39 8.22 0.96
C VAL A 263 13.71 8.96 -0.19
N TYR A 264 13.16 8.21 -1.14
CA TYR A 264 12.30 8.80 -2.16
C TYR A 264 10.96 9.15 -1.50
N GLY A 265 10.81 10.42 -1.16
CA GLY A 265 9.61 11.01 -0.63
C GLY A 265 9.91 12.29 0.16
N LYS A 266 8.86 13.04 0.45
CA LYS A 266 8.96 14.43 0.93
C LYS A 266 8.69 14.58 2.42
N THR A 267 8.13 13.56 3.08
CA THR A 267 7.67 13.60 4.48
C THR A 267 8.77 13.07 5.38
N PHE A 268 9.04 13.71 6.51
CA PHE A 268 10.01 13.21 7.47
C PHE A 268 9.51 11.93 8.14
N ASP A 269 10.34 10.90 8.08
CA ASP A 269 10.22 9.69 8.89
C ASP A 269 11.19 9.84 10.07
N ARG A 270 10.64 10.18 11.24
CA ARG A 270 11.44 10.53 12.42
C ARG A 270 12.24 9.34 12.94
N GLU A 271 11.66 8.14 12.90
CA GLU A 271 12.35 6.93 13.31
C GLU A 271 13.59 6.67 12.44
N LEU A 272 13.50 6.86 11.12
CA LEU A 272 14.69 6.78 10.26
C LEU A 272 15.72 7.84 10.64
N ILE A 273 15.32 9.08 10.84
CA ILE A 273 16.24 10.17 11.21
C ILE A 273 16.95 9.84 12.53
N GLU A 274 16.20 9.51 13.57
CA GLU A 274 16.71 9.20 14.91
C GLU A 274 17.63 7.97 14.89
N ALA A 275 17.23 6.92 14.15
CA ALA A 275 18.02 5.70 14.07
C ALA A 275 19.36 5.89 13.35
N TYR A 276 19.44 6.83 12.41
CA TYR A 276 20.67 7.14 11.70
C TYR A 276 21.53 8.21 12.34
N GLN A 277 21.01 9.01 13.28
CA GLN A 277 21.74 10.09 13.95
C GLN A 277 22.57 10.94 12.94
N PRO A 278 21.93 11.58 11.96
CA PRO A 278 22.64 12.32 10.92
C PRO A 278 23.23 13.63 11.45
N ASP A 279 24.30 14.11 10.81
CA ASP A 279 24.76 15.50 10.95
C ASP A 279 23.91 16.44 10.07
N VAL A 280 23.35 15.91 8.98
CA VAL A 280 22.55 16.66 8.01
C VAL A 280 21.24 15.94 7.70
N VAL A 281 20.13 16.65 7.84
CA VAL A 281 18.84 16.22 7.26
C VAL A 281 18.57 17.10 6.04
N LEU A 282 18.50 16.47 4.87
CA LEU A 282 18.33 17.17 3.60
C LEU A 282 16.90 17.01 3.06
N SER A 283 16.17 18.11 2.97
CA SER A 283 14.93 18.20 2.19
C SER A 283 15.27 18.57 0.74
N GLN A 284 15.13 17.64 -0.20
CA GLN A 284 15.34 17.93 -1.62
C GLN A 284 14.01 17.97 -2.36
N PHE A 285 13.79 19.06 -3.09
CA PHE A 285 12.64 19.27 -3.96
C PHE A 285 13.11 19.70 -5.35
N VAL A 286 12.35 19.37 -6.38
CA VAL A 286 12.35 20.15 -7.62
C VAL A 286 11.45 21.37 -7.46
N GLU A 287 11.82 22.50 -8.06
CA GLU A 287 11.13 23.79 -7.91
C GLU A 287 9.63 23.70 -8.17
N ARG A 288 9.20 22.95 -9.21
CA ARG A 288 7.77 22.76 -9.48
C ARG A 288 6.98 22.11 -8.35
N PHE A 289 7.62 21.45 -7.38
CA PHE A 289 6.97 20.82 -6.24
C PHE A 289 6.72 21.77 -5.07
N LEU A 290 7.08 23.05 -5.19
CA LEU A 290 6.91 24.05 -4.13
C LEU A 290 5.49 24.62 -4.04
N ILE A 291 4.55 24.11 -4.82
CA ILE A 291 3.14 24.55 -4.80
C ILE A 291 2.44 24.22 -3.48
N ASP A 292 2.81 23.10 -2.85
CA ASP A 292 2.23 22.66 -1.58
C ASP A 292 3.32 21.96 -0.73
N PRO A 293 3.45 22.29 0.56
CA PRO A 293 4.36 21.60 1.45
C PRO A 293 3.84 20.19 1.79
N PRO A 294 4.74 19.21 2.03
CA PRO A 294 4.34 17.94 2.66
C PRO A 294 3.83 18.18 4.10
N VAL A 295 3.06 17.22 4.61
CA VAL A 295 2.63 17.20 6.01
C VAL A 295 3.46 16.16 6.76
N ASP A 296 4.21 16.62 7.77
CA ASP A 296 4.95 15.77 8.67
C ASP A 296 4.09 15.44 9.90
N THR A 297 4.19 14.20 10.38
CA THR A 297 3.59 13.79 11.67
C THR A 297 4.63 13.02 12.47
N PRO A 298 4.62 13.09 13.82
CA PRO A 298 5.63 12.41 14.63
C PRO A 298 5.69 10.90 14.43
N THR A 299 4.58 10.30 13.99
CA THR A 299 4.41 8.85 13.87
C THR A 299 4.40 8.35 12.43
N PHE A 300 4.61 9.21 11.43
CA PHE A 300 4.67 8.76 10.03
C PHE A 300 5.89 7.84 9.80
N SER A 301 5.67 6.73 9.09
CA SER A 301 6.75 5.84 8.65
C SER A 301 6.59 5.42 7.20
N TYR A 302 7.70 5.37 6.45
CA TYR A 302 7.69 4.82 5.09
C TYR A 302 7.41 3.32 5.04
N ALA A 303 7.46 2.61 6.17
CA ALA A 303 7.09 1.20 6.25
C ALA A 303 5.66 0.93 5.73
N SER A 304 4.69 1.81 6.06
CA SER A 304 3.32 1.68 5.59
C SER A 304 3.22 1.87 4.06
N VAL A 305 3.99 2.79 3.49
CA VAL A 305 4.12 2.99 2.05
C VAL A 305 4.73 1.76 1.38
N VAL A 306 5.84 1.25 1.92
CA VAL A 306 6.54 0.06 1.40
C VAL A 306 5.60 -1.14 1.35
N ARG A 307 4.87 -1.41 2.44
CA ARG A 307 3.90 -2.52 2.50
C ARG A 307 2.92 -2.52 1.34
N THR A 308 2.32 -1.36 1.05
CA THR A 308 1.32 -1.25 -0.04
C THR A 308 1.89 -1.50 -1.42
N LYS A 309 3.20 -1.31 -1.59
CA LYS A 309 3.93 -1.42 -2.85
C LYS A 309 4.75 -2.70 -3.01
N LEU A 310 4.90 -3.53 -1.98
CA LEU A 310 5.59 -4.83 -2.11
C LEU A 310 5.00 -5.69 -3.25
N LYS A 311 3.67 -5.62 -3.45
CA LYS A 311 2.98 -6.31 -4.55
C LYS A 311 3.35 -5.82 -5.96
N LEU A 312 4.03 -4.68 -6.08
CA LEU A 312 4.50 -4.12 -7.36
C LEU A 312 5.88 -4.61 -7.74
N LEU A 313 6.60 -5.28 -6.83
CA LEU A 313 7.92 -5.82 -7.12
C LEU A 313 7.83 -7.04 -8.03
N SER A 314 8.80 -7.17 -8.92
CA SER A 314 9.02 -8.42 -9.66
C SER A 314 9.39 -9.54 -8.68
N GLN A 315 9.25 -10.79 -9.11
CA GLN A 315 9.70 -11.94 -8.29
C GLN A 315 11.20 -11.85 -7.98
N GLU A 316 12.01 -11.38 -8.93
CA GLU A 316 13.45 -11.16 -8.77
C GLU A 316 13.75 -10.09 -7.73
N ASP A 317 13.13 -8.90 -7.84
CA ASP A 317 13.33 -7.82 -6.88
C ASP A 317 12.85 -8.22 -5.48
N LEU A 318 11.71 -8.91 -5.37
CA LEU A 318 11.21 -9.39 -4.09
C LEU A 318 12.17 -10.41 -3.47
N ALA A 319 12.76 -11.32 -4.26
CA ALA A 319 13.77 -12.25 -3.79
C ALA A 319 15.05 -11.53 -3.35
N HIS A 320 15.50 -10.53 -4.11
CA HIS A 320 16.64 -9.68 -3.76
C HIS A 320 16.43 -8.98 -2.42
N VAL A 321 15.28 -8.31 -2.25
CA VAL A 321 14.92 -7.60 -1.01
C VAL A 321 14.81 -8.55 0.17
N LYS A 322 14.25 -9.76 -0.01
CA LYS A 322 14.21 -10.79 1.04
C LYS A 322 15.60 -11.21 1.49
N THR A 323 16.50 -11.52 0.54
CA THR A 323 17.87 -11.91 0.84
C THR A 323 18.63 -10.77 1.52
N GLN A 324 18.55 -9.56 0.98
CA GLN A 324 19.25 -8.40 1.53
C GLN A 324 18.74 -8.04 2.93
N THR A 325 17.42 -8.05 3.14
CA THR A 325 16.83 -7.81 4.47
C THR A 325 17.20 -8.90 5.47
N ALA A 326 17.42 -10.15 5.04
CA ALA A 326 17.85 -11.23 5.91
C ALA A 326 19.34 -11.15 6.32
N THR A 327 20.20 -10.51 5.52
CA THR A 327 21.65 -10.52 5.73
C THR A 327 22.23 -9.16 6.15
N ILE A 328 21.55 -8.05 5.87
CA ILE A 328 22.06 -6.70 6.17
C ILE A 328 22.23 -6.48 7.68
N ASP A 329 23.36 -5.91 8.08
CA ASP A 329 23.63 -5.62 9.48
C ASP A 329 22.68 -4.54 10.04
N LEU A 330 22.28 -4.68 11.31
CA LEU A 330 21.39 -3.71 11.97
C LEU A 330 22.05 -2.33 12.15
N GLY A 331 23.38 -2.26 12.25
CA GLY A 331 24.11 -1.00 12.27
C GLY A 331 24.07 -0.27 10.93
N VAL A 332 23.86 -0.99 9.81
CA VAL A 332 23.74 -0.41 8.47
C VAL A 332 22.29 -0.07 8.14
N PHE A 333 21.34 -0.92 8.50
CA PHE A 333 19.90 -0.68 8.34
C PHE A 333 19.13 -0.91 9.64
N PRO A 334 19.08 0.09 10.56
CA PRO A 334 18.52 -0.08 11.90
C PRO A 334 17.05 -0.48 11.95
N VAL A 335 16.26 -0.08 10.95
CA VAL A 335 14.82 -0.41 10.86
C VAL A 335 14.55 -1.75 10.14
N ARG A 336 15.59 -2.54 9.84
CA ARG A 336 15.50 -3.85 9.14
C ARG A 336 14.39 -4.75 9.70
N ARG A 337 14.15 -4.75 11.01
CA ARG A 337 13.21 -5.64 11.68
C ARG A 337 11.76 -5.34 11.33
N VAL A 338 11.42 -4.06 11.12
CA VAL A 338 10.12 -3.66 10.55
C VAL A 338 9.97 -4.24 9.14
N TYR A 339 11.02 -4.20 8.32
CA TYR A 339 11.00 -4.72 6.96
C TYR A 339 10.94 -6.26 6.89
N GLU A 340 11.60 -6.94 7.83
CA GLU A 340 11.48 -8.39 8.00
C GLU A 340 10.03 -8.80 8.30
N ALA A 341 9.38 -8.09 9.24
CA ALA A 341 7.97 -8.32 9.57
C ALA A 341 7.04 -8.04 8.37
N LEU A 342 7.29 -6.96 7.61
CA LEU A 342 6.55 -6.65 6.38
C LEU A 342 6.64 -7.77 5.35
N LEU A 343 7.83 -8.34 5.15
CA LEU A 343 8.06 -9.42 4.19
C LEU A 343 7.42 -10.74 4.64
N CYS A 344 7.40 -11.03 5.95
CA CYS A 344 6.65 -12.15 6.50
C CYS A 344 5.15 -12.00 6.23
N ALA A 345 4.57 -10.85 6.60
CA ALA A 345 3.16 -10.57 6.38
C ALA A 345 2.77 -10.59 4.90
N HIS A 346 3.60 -10.01 4.03
CA HIS A 346 3.39 -10.06 2.58
C HIS A 346 3.41 -11.49 2.02
N SER A 347 4.22 -12.37 2.61
CA SER A 347 4.30 -13.78 2.21
C SER A 347 3.25 -14.66 2.90
N GLY A 348 2.31 -14.08 3.67
CA GLY A 348 1.31 -14.81 4.45
C GLY A 348 1.89 -15.65 5.59
N LYS A 349 3.15 -15.40 5.99
CA LYS A 349 3.83 -16.13 7.07
C LYS A 349 3.59 -15.41 8.40
N SER A 350 3.39 -16.18 9.47
CA SER A 350 3.36 -15.65 10.83
C SER A 350 4.69 -15.02 11.23
N ILE A 351 4.63 -14.04 12.12
CA ILE A 351 5.80 -13.35 12.66
C ILE A 351 6.24 -14.07 13.93
N HIS A 352 7.50 -14.48 14.00
CA HIS A 352 8.04 -15.20 15.16
C HIS A 352 8.06 -14.32 16.42
N SER A 353 7.93 -14.93 17.60
CA SER A 353 7.89 -14.24 18.90
C SER A 353 9.10 -13.35 19.16
N ASP A 354 10.28 -13.76 18.70
CA ASP A 354 11.52 -13.01 18.89
C ASP A 354 11.51 -11.71 18.09
N LEU A 355 10.97 -11.76 16.86
CA LEU A 355 10.79 -10.58 16.03
C LEU A 355 9.74 -9.65 16.63
N ILE A 356 8.65 -10.19 17.18
CA ILE A 356 7.66 -9.39 17.93
C ILE A 356 8.28 -8.70 19.15
N ALA A 357 9.14 -9.39 19.90
CA ALA A 357 9.84 -8.81 21.04
C ALA A 357 10.80 -7.70 20.61
N ASP A 358 11.51 -7.89 19.50
CA ASP A 358 12.43 -6.88 18.96
C ASP A 358 11.69 -5.65 18.42
N LEU A 359 10.55 -5.84 17.74
CA LEU A 359 9.67 -4.74 17.31
C LEU A 359 9.19 -3.92 18.50
N LYS A 360 8.75 -4.56 19.60
CA LYS A 360 8.32 -3.84 20.81
C LYS A 360 9.44 -3.05 21.46
N LYS A 361 10.66 -3.59 21.44
CA LYS A 361 11.84 -3.00 22.09
C LYS A 361 12.45 -1.86 21.28
N ARG A 362 12.59 -2.04 19.96
CA ARG A 362 13.34 -1.12 19.08
C ARG A 362 12.44 -0.14 18.32
N HIS A 363 11.18 -0.49 18.12
CA HIS A 363 10.24 0.28 17.31
C HIS A 363 8.95 0.61 18.09
N PRO A 364 9.06 1.19 19.32
CA PRO A 364 7.93 1.37 20.23
C PRO A 364 6.88 2.37 19.75
N ASP A 365 7.21 3.22 18.77
CA ASP A 365 6.32 4.26 18.21
C ASP A 365 6.03 4.07 16.71
N ASN A 366 6.54 2.99 16.10
CA ASN A 366 6.30 2.73 14.67
C ASN A 366 4.88 2.17 14.45
N PRO A 367 4.02 2.85 13.66
CA PRO A 367 2.63 2.42 13.44
C PRO A 367 2.50 1.08 12.72
N GLU A 368 3.43 0.78 11.80
CA GLU A 368 3.43 -0.47 11.05
C GLU A 368 3.92 -1.63 11.95
N ALA A 369 4.89 -1.38 12.83
CA ALA A 369 5.27 -2.35 13.86
C ALA A 369 4.09 -2.64 14.80
N HIS A 370 3.37 -1.61 15.26
CA HIS A 370 2.15 -1.80 16.07
C HIS A 370 1.09 -2.61 15.32
N HIS A 371 0.85 -2.31 14.04
CA HIS A 371 -0.07 -3.07 13.21
C HIS A 371 0.33 -4.55 13.12
N MET A 372 1.60 -4.83 12.82
CA MET A 372 2.14 -6.20 12.72
C MET A 372 2.07 -6.96 14.05
N ILE A 373 2.40 -6.30 15.16
CA ILE A 373 2.27 -6.89 16.50
C ILE A 373 0.81 -7.23 16.79
N SER A 374 -0.12 -6.32 16.49
CA SER A 374 -1.55 -6.57 16.68
C SER A 374 -2.04 -7.76 15.85
N VAL A 375 -1.64 -7.84 14.57
CA VAL A 375 -1.99 -8.96 13.69
C VAL A 375 -1.57 -10.30 14.30
N GLU A 376 -0.31 -10.39 14.73
CA GLU A 376 0.25 -11.63 15.25
C GLU A 376 -0.34 -12.01 16.63
N LEU A 377 -0.46 -11.06 17.55
CA LEU A 377 -1.07 -11.31 18.87
C LEU A 377 -2.55 -11.67 18.74
N SER A 378 -3.28 -10.99 17.84
CA SER A 378 -4.65 -11.37 17.53
C SER A 378 -4.68 -12.79 17.03
N ARG A 379 -3.89 -13.16 16.00
CA ARG A 379 -3.83 -14.52 15.44
C ARG A 379 -3.70 -15.59 16.54
N LEU A 380 -2.74 -15.44 17.46
CA LEU A 380 -2.48 -16.39 18.56
C LEU A 380 -3.62 -16.52 19.58
N GLY A 381 -4.43 -15.46 19.77
CA GLY A 381 -5.64 -15.50 20.59
C GLY A 381 -5.45 -15.46 22.11
N GLU A 382 -4.27 -15.77 22.63
CA GLU A 382 -3.99 -15.74 24.07
C GLU A 382 -3.81 -14.31 24.62
N ARG A 383 -3.51 -13.33 23.76
CA ARG A 383 -3.10 -11.96 24.14
C ARG A 383 -3.96 -10.89 23.45
N LEU A 384 -5.27 -11.10 23.36
CA LEU A 384 -6.18 -10.23 22.60
C LEU A 384 -6.27 -8.80 23.15
N ASP A 385 -6.23 -8.59 24.47
CA ASP A 385 -6.24 -7.24 25.03
C ASP A 385 -4.98 -6.45 24.65
N GLU A 386 -3.83 -7.10 24.62
CA GLU A 386 -2.60 -6.47 24.16
C GLU A 386 -2.62 -6.22 22.65
N ALA A 387 -3.16 -7.16 21.87
CA ALA A 387 -3.39 -6.96 20.44
C ALA A 387 -4.26 -5.73 20.17
N ARG A 388 -5.27 -5.48 21.02
CA ARG A 388 -6.12 -4.28 20.95
C ARG A 388 -5.30 -3.02 21.21
N VAL A 389 -4.49 -3.00 22.26
CA VAL A 389 -3.65 -1.83 22.60
C VAL A 389 -2.72 -1.46 21.43
N PHE A 390 -2.07 -2.44 20.80
CA PHE A 390 -1.24 -2.17 19.62
C PHE A 390 -2.05 -1.73 18.40
N ALA A 391 -3.24 -2.30 18.16
CA ALA A 391 -4.13 -1.82 17.09
C ALA A 391 -4.57 -0.36 17.32
N GLU A 392 -4.95 0.00 18.55
CA GLU A 392 -5.33 1.37 18.92
C GLU A 392 -4.18 2.35 18.71
N ARG A 393 -2.94 1.96 19.05
CA ARG A 393 -1.75 2.79 18.79
C ARG A 393 -1.50 2.98 17.30
N ALA A 394 -1.63 1.93 16.48
CA ALA A 394 -1.52 2.04 15.02
C ALA A 394 -2.57 3.01 14.44
N VAL A 395 -3.83 2.90 14.89
CA VAL A 395 -4.92 3.80 14.46
C VAL A 395 -4.72 5.24 14.94
N LYS A 396 -4.19 5.44 16.16
CA LYS A 396 -3.88 6.77 16.68
C LYS A 396 -2.75 7.44 15.90
N ALA A 397 -1.73 6.66 15.53
CA ALA A 397 -0.58 7.13 14.77
C ALA A 397 -0.90 7.45 13.30
N GLU A 398 -1.76 6.65 12.67
CA GLU A 398 -2.23 6.88 11.29
C GLU A 398 -3.77 6.77 11.21
N PRO A 399 -4.52 7.83 11.61
CA PRO A 399 -5.99 7.79 11.60
C PRO A 399 -6.63 7.57 10.23
N TRP A 400 -5.88 7.83 9.15
CA TRP A 400 -6.26 7.61 7.75
C TRP A 400 -5.92 6.20 7.24
N ASN A 401 -5.24 5.37 8.04
CA ASN A 401 -4.89 3.99 7.65
C ASN A 401 -6.09 3.05 7.86
N ALA A 402 -6.85 2.85 6.79
CA ALA A 402 -8.01 1.96 6.77
C ALA A 402 -7.71 0.54 7.26
N ARG A 403 -6.51 0.02 6.95
CA ARG A 403 -6.10 -1.33 7.34
C ARG A 403 -5.82 -1.45 8.84
N ALA A 404 -5.24 -0.42 9.45
CA ALA A 404 -5.06 -0.38 10.90
C ALA A 404 -6.42 -0.37 11.62
N ARG A 405 -7.40 0.39 11.10
CA ARG A 405 -8.78 0.39 11.61
C ARG A 405 -9.48 -0.95 11.46
N HIS A 406 -9.37 -1.57 10.28
CA HIS A 406 -9.88 -2.92 10.06
C HIS A 406 -9.24 -3.93 11.04
N GLN A 407 -7.93 -3.85 11.29
CA GLN A 407 -7.26 -4.73 12.24
C GLN A 407 -7.75 -4.51 13.68
N LEU A 408 -8.03 -3.26 14.07
CA LEU A 408 -8.67 -2.96 15.35
C LEU A 408 -10.06 -3.60 15.41
N ALA A 409 -10.88 -3.46 14.36
CA ALA A 409 -12.21 -4.08 14.29
C ALA A 409 -12.16 -5.61 14.41
N LEU A 410 -11.25 -6.28 13.71
CA LEU A 410 -11.06 -7.74 13.83
C LEU A 410 -10.68 -8.15 15.26
N THR A 411 -9.79 -7.38 15.89
CA THR A 411 -9.36 -7.63 17.27
C THR A 411 -10.52 -7.44 18.25
N LEU A 412 -11.33 -6.40 18.07
CA LEU A 412 -12.53 -6.13 18.87
C LEU A 412 -13.60 -7.22 18.71
N MET A 413 -13.78 -7.75 17.49
CA MET A 413 -14.69 -8.88 17.26
C MET A 413 -14.27 -10.14 18.02
N ARG A 414 -12.97 -10.40 18.12
CA ARG A 414 -12.43 -11.52 18.92
C ARG A 414 -12.54 -11.29 20.43
N LEU A 415 -12.56 -10.04 20.87
CA LEU A 415 -12.83 -9.63 22.25
C LEU A 415 -14.33 -9.52 22.57
N GLU A 416 -15.21 -9.95 21.65
CA GLU A 416 -16.67 -9.88 21.80
C GLU A 416 -17.19 -8.45 22.03
N ARG A 417 -16.59 -7.46 21.35
CA ARG A 417 -16.99 -6.05 21.36
C ARG A 417 -17.48 -5.58 19.99
N PRO A 418 -18.60 -6.11 19.48
CA PRO A 418 -19.00 -5.89 18.11
C PRO A 418 -19.46 -4.44 17.82
N GLU A 419 -19.94 -3.67 18.80
CA GLU A 419 -20.34 -2.26 18.60
C GLU A 419 -19.14 -1.37 18.29
N GLN A 420 -18.03 -1.58 19.00
CA GLN A 420 -16.77 -0.86 18.74
C GLN A 420 -16.17 -1.30 17.40
N ALA A 421 -16.27 -2.60 17.08
CA ALA A 421 -15.81 -3.12 15.80
C ALA A 421 -16.57 -2.52 14.61
N GLU A 422 -17.90 -2.35 14.71
CA GLU A 422 -18.71 -1.69 13.68
C GLU A 422 -18.20 -0.28 13.39
N THR A 423 -17.94 0.50 14.45
CA THR A 423 -17.46 1.88 14.33
C THR A 423 -16.15 1.96 13.55
N GLU A 424 -15.18 1.11 13.89
CA GLU A 424 -13.87 1.13 13.25
C GLU A 424 -13.90 0.56 11.83
N LEU A 425 -14.73 -0.45 11.57
CA LEU A 425 -14.87 -1.05 10.25
C LEU A 425 -15.60 -0.13 9.26
N ARG A 426 -16.63 0.60 9.71
CA ARG A 426 -17.28 1.64 8.88
C ARG A 426 -16.28 2.72 8.45
N LYS A 427 -15.45 3.20 9.38
CA LYS A 427 -14.38 4.16 9.07
C LYS A 427 -13.33 3.57 8.11
N ALA A 428 -12.98 2.30 8.26
CA ALA A 428 -12.08 1.63 7.33
C ALA A 428 -12.64 1.64 5.90
N ILE A 429 -13.92 1.27 5.73
CA ILE A 429 -14.63 1.27 4.44
C ILE A 429 -14.77 2.69 3.88
N GLU A 430 -15.00 3.69 4.72
CA GLU A 430 -15.05 5.10 4.30
C GLU A 430 -13.72 5.57 3.72
N LEU A 431 -12.61 5.20 4.35
CA LEU A 431 -11.25 5.56 3.93
C LEU A 431 -10.79 4.81 2.69
N ASP A 432 -11.18 3.54 2.51
CA ASP A 432 -10.86 2.74 1.33
C ASP A 432 -12.04 1.85 0.91
N ARG A 433 -12.79 2.35 -0.08
CA ARG A 433 -13.96 1.66 -0.66
C ARG A 433 -13.58 0.57 -1.65
N SER A 434 -12.29 0.40 -1.99
CA SER A 434 -11.86 -0.59 -2.98
C SER A 434 -11.77 -2.02 -2.43
N VAL A 435 -11.83 -2.19 -1.11
CA VAL A 435 -11.70 -3.49 -0.44
C VAL A 435 -13.08 -4.10 -0.16
N ASP A 436 -13.68 -4.73 -1.17
CA ASP A 436 -15.04 -5.28 -1.09
C ASP A 436 -15.25 -6.27 0.09
N TRP A 437 -14.23 -7.07 0.42
CA TRP A 437 -14.27 -8.06 1.52
C TRP A 437 -14.59 -7.45 2.90
N TRP A 438 -14.31 -6.16 3.11
CA TRP A 438 -14.66 -5.51 4.38
C TRP A 438 -16.17 -5.37 4.58
N ASN A 439 -16.97 -5.35 3.52
CA ASN A 439 -18.44 -5.39 3.64
C ASN A 439 -18.92 -6.74 4.18
N TYR A 440 -18.28 -7.84 3.79
CA TYR A 440 -18.56 -9.15 4.38
C TYR A 440 -18.17 -9.19 5.87
N GLN A 441 -17.02 -8.61 6.24
CA GLN A 441 -16.63 -8.47 7.64
C GLN A 441 -17.64 -7.62 8.44
N LEU A 442 -18.20 -6.57 7.83
CA LEU A 442 -19.24 -5.75 8.47
C LEU A 442 -20.55 -6.52 8.65
N ALA A 443 -20.92 -7.37 7.69
CA ALA A 443 -22.03 -8.29 7.86
C ALA A 443 -21.80 -9.29 9.03
N GLN A 444 -20.58 -9.80 9.21
CA GLN A 444 -20.24 -10.63 10.37
C GLN A 444 -20.39 -9.87 11.69
N VAL A 445 -20.02 -8.58 11.72
CA VAL A 445 -20.26 -7.69 12.87
C VAL A 445 -21.77 -7.57 13.14
N PHE A 446 -22.58 -7.27 12.13
CA PHE A 446 -24.03 -7.17 12.28
C PHE A 446 -24.66 -8.46 12.77
N TYR A 447 -24.23 -9.61 12.25
CA TYR A 447 -24.69 -10.91 12.72
C TYR A 447 -24.39 -11.14 14.20
N ARG A 448 -23.19 -10.78 14.67
CA ARG A 448 -22.82 -10.90 16.11
C ARG A 448 -23.63 -9.96 17.00
N GLN A 449 -24.03 -8.81 16.48
CA GLN A 449 -24.96 -7.89 17.15
C GLN A 449 -26.44 -8.30 17.03
N GLN A 450 -26.75 -9.42 16.34
CA GLN A 450 -28.11 -9.87 16.01
C GLN A 450 -28.91 -8.87 15.14
N LYS A 451 -28.22 -7.95 14.45
CA LYS A 451 -28.83 -7.04 13.46
C LYS A 451 -28.98 -7.73 12.11
N PHE A 452 -29.93 -8.68 12.02
CA PHE A 452 -30.05 -9.56 10.85
C PHE A 452 -30.48 -8.85 9.56
N ALA A 453 -31.35 -7.84 9.61
CA ALA A 453 -31.72 -7.08 8.41
C ALA A 453 -30.52 -6.32 7.79
N PRO A 454 -29.75 -5.51 8.56
CA PRO A 454 -28.50 -4.92 8.04
C PRO A 454 -27.45 -5.94 7.58
N CYS A 455 -27.38 -7.11 8.23
CA CYS A 455 -26.56 -8.24 7.77
C CYS A 455 -26.95 -8.65 6.34
N ILE A 456 -28.25 -8.91 6.10
CA ILE A 456 -28.77 -9.37 4.82
C ILE A 456 -28.47 -8.36 3.71
N ASP A 457 -28.73 -7.07 3.95
CA ASP A 457 -28.49 -6.01 2.96
C ASP A 457 -27.00 -5.96 2.56
N SER A 458 -26.11 -5.97 3.56
CA SER A 458 -24.66 -5.94 3.33
C SER A 458 -24.16 -7.18 2.58
N LEU A 459 -24.73 -8.36 2.88
CA LEU A 459 -24.37 -9.61 2.20
C LEU A 459 -24.86 -9.64 0.77
N ARG A 460 -26.07 -9.17 0.48
CA ARG A 460 -26.59 -9.08 -0.89
C ARG A 460 -25.68 -8.20 -1.76
N GLU A 461 -25.31 -7.02 -1.25
CA GLU A 461 -24.37 -6.14 -1.96
C GLU A 461 -22.99 -6.75 -2.18
N TYR A 462 -22.50 -7.55 -1.23
CA TYR A 462 -21.23 -8.25 -1.36
C TYR A 462 -21.32 -9.39 -2.39
N LEU A 463 -22.39 -10.18 -2.35
CA LEU A 463 -22.63 -11.34 -3.21
C LEU A 463 -22.87 -10.97 -4.68
N ILE A 464 -23.39 -9.77 -4.97
CA ILE A 464 -23.45 -9.25 -6.36
C ILE A 464 -22.07 -9.26 -7.02
N ARG A 465 -21.01 -8.95 -6.25
CA ARG A 465 -19.62 -8.91 -6.75
C ARG A 465 -18.89 -10.23 -6.56
N ARG A 466 -19.29 -11.04 -5.58
CA ARG A 466 -18.64 -12.29 -5.18
C ARG A 466 -19.66 -13.43 -5.04
N PRO A 467 -20.32 -13.84 -6.14
CA PRO A 467 -21.34 -14.88 -6.11
C PRO A 467 -20.77 -16.26 -5.75
N ASP A 468 -19.45 -16.43 -5.86
CA ASP A 468 -18.69 -17.63 -5.50
C ASP A 468 -18.35 -17.72 -3.99
N SER A 469 -18.77 -16.74 -3.18
CA SER A 469 -18.43 -16.70 -1.76
C SER A 469 -19.36 -17.59 -0.93
N SER A 470 -18.97 -18.85 -0.77
CA SER A 470 -19.69 -19.82 0.06
C SER A 470 -19.91 -19.35 1.51
N ASP A 471 -18.90 -18.71 2.13
CA ASP A 471 -19.02 -18.15 3.49
C ASP A 471 -20.08 -17.03 3.61
N ALA A 472 -20.22 -16.20 2.57
CA ALA A 472 -21.21 -15.13 2.55
C ALA A 472 -22.63 -15.67 2.36
N TRP A 473 -22.82 -16.63 1.44
CA TRP A 473 -24.09 -17.33 1.30
C TRP A 473 -24.49 -18.08 2.57
N GLN A 474 -23.53 -18.71 3.25
CA GLN A 474 -23.76 -19.35 4.53
C GLN A 474 -24.26 -18.36 5.60
N LEU A 475 -23.60 -17.21 5.72
CA LEU A 475 -24.02 -16.19 6.68
C LEU A 475 -25.40 -15.63 6.33
N LEU A 476 -25.71 -15.48 5.04
CA LEU A 476 -27.01 -15.01 4.56
C LEU A 476 -28.11 -16.01 4.96
N GLY A 477 -27.89 -17.30 4.73
CA GLY A 477 -28.81 -18.36 5.15
C GLY A 477 -29.05 -18.38 6.66
N ARG A 478 -28.01 -18.13 7.47
CA ARG A 478 -28.13 -18.00 8.93
C ARG A 478 -28.90 -16.73 9.35
N CYS A 479 -28.72 -15.61 8.65
CA CYS A 479 -29.47 -14.38 8.91
C CYS A 479 -30.97 -14.59 8.58
N HIS A 480 -31.30 -15.29 7.49
CA HIS A 480 -32.69 -15.65 7.16
C HIS A 480 -33.29 -16.71 8.10
N GLU A 481 -32.53 -17.73 8.51
CA GLU A 481 -32.97 -18.73 9.50
C GLU A 481 -33.32 -18.05 10.84
N ALA A 482 -32.54 -17.06 11.27
CA ALA A 482 -32.81 -16.31 12.50
C ALA A 482 -34.05 -15.38 12.43
N LEU A 483 -34.54 -15.09 11.22
CA LEU A 483 -35.75 -14.31 10.97
C LEU A 483 -36.95 -15.20 10.58
N ASP A 484 -36.81 -16.52 10.66
CA ASP A 484 -37.81 -17.51 10.22
C ASP A 484 -38.18 -17.46 8.72
N ASN A 485 -37.34 -16.82 7.89
CA ASN A 485 -37.47 -16.80 6.43
C ASN A 485 -36.98 -18.12 5.84
N THR A 486 -37.77 -19.18 5.97
CA THR A 486 -37.37 -20.55 5.65
C THR A 486 -36.93 -20.74 4.20
N GLU A 487 -37.65 -20.21 3.22
CA GLU A 487 -37.31 -20.40 1.79
C GLU A 487 -36.05 -19.63 1.39
N ASP A 488 -35.90 -18.38 1.81
CA ASP A 488 -34.68 -17.60 1.55
C ASP A 488 -33.45 -18.25 2.19
N ALA A 489 -33.60 -18.79 3.41
CA ALA A 489 -32.53 -19.51 4.10
C ALA A 489 -32.12 -20.78 3.34
N ALA A 490 -33.11 -21.53 2.84
CA ALA A 490 -32.87 -22.74 2.05
C ALA A 490 -32.13 -22.42 0.75
N GLU A 491 -32.57 -21.40 0.00
CA GLU A 491 -31.89 -20.94 -1.21
C GLU A 491 -30.44 -20.55 -0.92
N ALA A 492 -30.20 -19.75 0.11
CA ALA A 492 -28.85 -19.35 0.48
C ALA A 492 -27.94 -20.53 0.86
N PHE A 493 -28.47 -21.57 1.56
CA PHE A 493 -27.69 -22.77 1.86
C PHE A 493 -27.39 -23.62 0.61
N VAL A 494 -28.30 -23.67 -0.37
CA VAL A 494 -28.04 -24.29 -1.68
C VAL A 494 -26.90 -23.55 -2.39
N GLN A 495 -26.98 -22.22 -2.50
CA GLN A 495 -25.94 -21.41 -3.13
C GLN A 495 -24.58 -21.57 -2.42
N ALA A 496 -24.57 -21.62 -1.09
CA ALA A 496 -23.35 -21.87 -0.32
C ALA A 496 -22.73 -23.24 -0.64
N ALA A 497 -23.54 -24.30 -0.76
CA ALA A 497 -23.09 -25.63 -1.11
C ALA A 497 -22.57 -25.72 -2.56
N ASP A 498 -23.20 -25.00 -3.48
CA ASP A 498 -22.79 -24.98 -4.88
C ASP A 498 -21.50 -24.18 -5.11
N ALA A 499 -21.33 -23.08 -4.35
CA ALA A 499 -20.10 -22.27 -4.38
C ALA A 499 -18.88 -23.03 -3.85
N LYS A 500 -19.06 -23.98 -2.93
CA LYS A 500 -17.99 -24.84 -2.40
C LYS A 500 -18.47 -26.28 -2.18
N PRO A 501 -18.46 -27.12 -3.24
CA PRO A 501 -19.05 -28.47 -3.20
C PRO A 501 -18.40 -29.43 -2.20
N ASP A 502 -17.11 -29.25 -1.89
CA ASP A 502 -16.38 -30.07 -0.91
C ASP A 502 -16.75 -29.73 0.55
N TRP A 503 -17.38 -28.57 0.78
CA TRP A 503 -17.79 -28.14 2.11
C TRP A 503 -19.24 -28.50 2.39
N THR A 504 -19.43 -29.50 3.24
CA THR A 504 -20.72 -30.14 3.48
C THR A 504 -21.61 -29.45 4.52
N TRP A 505 -21.11 -28.45 5.24
CA TRP A 505 -21.85 -27.80 6.32
C TRP A 505 -23.17 -27.14 5.85
N PRO A 506 -23.23 -26.43 4.70
CA PRO A 506 -24.48 -25.84 4.23
C PRO A 506 -25.56 -26.87 3.90
N LEU A 507 -25.18 -28.02 3.34
CA LEU A 507 -26.12 -29.11 3.06
C LEU A 507 -26.70 -29.72 4.34
N LEU A 508 -25.90 -29.85 5.40
CA LEU A 508 -26.38 -30.30 6.70
C LEU A 508 -27.40 -29.32 7.29
N LYS A 509 -27.12 -28.02 7.17
CA LYS A 509 -28.06 -26.98 7.59
C LYS A 509 -29.35 -26.98 6.80
N LEU A 510 -29.27 -27.17 5.48
CA LEU A 510 -30.43 -27.26 4.60
C LEU A 510 -31.34 -28.45 4.99
N ALA A 511 -30.77 -29.64 5.16
CA ALA A 511 -31.53 -30.83 5.57
C ALA A 511 -32.20 -30.62 6.94
N ASN A 512 -31.46 -30.08 7.92
CA ASN A 512 -31.99 -29.79 9.24
C ASN A 512 -33.09 -28.70 9.23
N LEU A 513 -32.93 -27.67 8.39
CA LEU A 513 -33.94 -26.62 8.20
C LEU A 513 -35.25 -27.23 7.70
N ARG A 514 -35.19 -28.10 6.67
CA ARG A 514 -36.37 -28.76 6.10
C ARG A 514 -37.05 -29.74 7.07
N VAL A 515 -36.28 -30.43 7.90
CA VAL A 515 -36.84 -31.23 9.02
C VAL A 515 -37.61 -30.34 10.00
N ARG A 516 -37.00 -29.23 10.44
CA ARG A 516 -37.57 -28.34 11.46
C ARG A 516 -38.81 -27.61 10.96
N SER A 517 -38.77 -27.09 9.74
CA SER A 517 -39.89 -26.37 9.12
C SER A 517 -41.00 -27.30 8.64
N LYS A 518 -40.70 -28.59 8.42
CA LYS A 518 -41.61 -29.60 7.84
C LYS A 518 -42.13 -29.21 6.45
N THR A 519 -41.30 -28.50 5.68
CA THR A 519 -41.57 -28.07 4.30
C THR A 519 -40.59 -28.76 3.36
N ASP A 520 -40.96 -28.94 2.09
CA ASP A 520 -40.08 -29.43 1.01
C ASP A 520 -39.09 -30.54 1.45
N PRO A 521 -39.61 -31.71 1.88
CA PRO A 521 -38.76 -32.79 2.31
C PRO A 521 -37.91 -33.37 1.15
N GLU A 522 -38.32 -33.18 -0.10
CA GLU A 522 -37.56 -33.62 -1.28
C GLU A 522 -36.23 -32.87 -1.39
N GLN A 523 -36.23 -31.54 -1.24
CA GLN A 523 -34.99 -30.77 -1.23
C GLN A 523 -34.06 -31.18 -0.07
N GLY A 524 -34.64 -31.46 1.11
CA GLY A 524 -33.89 -32.00 2.24
C GLY A 524 -33.25 -33.36 1.90
N LEU A 525 -33.99 -34.26 1.25
CA LEU A 525 -33.47 -35.57 0.83
C LEU A 525 -32.33 -35.44 -0.18
N VAL A 526 -32.48 -34.57 -1.19
CA VAL A 526 -31.41 -34.26 -2.16
C VAL A 526 -30.17 -33.73 -1.46
N ALA A 527 -30.33 -32.86 -0.45
CA ALA A 527 -29.20 -32.37 0.34
C ALA A 527 -28.50 -33.53 1.07
N THR A 528 -29.24 -34.48 1.64
CA THR A 528 -28.66 -35.68 2.26
C THR A 528 -27.98 -36.62 1.26
N ASP A 529 -28.50 -36.74 0.03
CA ASP A 529 -27.84 -37.52 -1.04
C ASP A 529 -26.48 -36.90 -1.38
N ARG A 530 -26.45 -35.59 -1.64
CA ARG A 530 -25.21 -34.84 -1.92
C ARG A 530 -24.19 -34.95 -0.77
N LEU A 531 -24.65 -34.93 0.48
CA LEU A 531 -23.79 -35.14 1.67
C LEU A 531 -23.10 -36.51 1.65
N LEU A 532 -23.86 -37.57 1.33
CA LEU A 532 -23.37 -38.95 1.29
C LEU A 532 -22.46 -39.24 0.09
N GLU A 533 -22.60 -38.47 -0.99
CA GLU A 533 -21.74 -38.53 -2.18
C GLU A 533 -20.41 -37.79 -1.97
N THR A 534 -20.44 -36.63 -1.31
CA THR A 534 -19.28 -35.72 -1.20
C THR A 534 -18.19 -36.25 -0.25
N LEU A 535 -18.57 -36.98 0.80
CA LEU A 535 -17.66 -37.41 1.86
C LEU A 535 -17.59 -38.95 1.90
N PHE A 536 -16.43 -39.52 1.60
CA PHE A 536 -16.17 -40.97 1.82
C PHE A 536 -16.38 -41.38 3.30
N HIS A 537 -16.23 -40.42 4.25
CA HIS A 537 -16.53 -40.56 5.67
C HIS A 537 -17.96 -40.15 6.10
N ALA A 538 -18.80 -39.55 5.24
CA ALA A 538 -20.20 -39.22 5.60
C ALA A 538 -21.12 -40.44 5.63
N ARG A 539 -20.76 -41.52 4.92
CA ARG A 539 -21.44 -42.83 5.06
C ARG A 539 -21.32 -43.42 6.47
N GLN A 540 -20.47 -42.84 7.33
CA GLN A 540 -20.31 -43.19 8.73
C GLN A 540 -20.90 -42.15 9.70
N ARG A 541 -21.55 -41.08 9.22
CA ARG A 541 -22.20 -40.08 10.08
C ARG A 541 -23.65 -40.46 10.34
N ALA A 542 -23.91 -40.99 11.52
CA ALA A 542 -25.26 -41.29 12.02
C ALA A 542 -26.23 -40.10 11.86
N GLU A 543 -25.76 -38.87 12.11
CA GLU A 543 -26.54 -37.63 12.01
C GLU A 543 -27.25 -37.44 10.66
N VAL A 544 -26.56 -37.74 9.55
CA VAL A 544 -27.14 -37.58 8.20
C VAL A 544 -28.31 -38.54 8.00
N TYR A 545 -28.19 -39.77 8.51
CA TYR A 545 -29.23 -40.79 8.41
C TYR A 545 -30.44 -40.49 9.31
N ILE A 546 -30.26 -39.82 10.46
CA ILE A 546 -31.40 -39.31 11.24
C ILE A 546 -32.15 -38.21 10.52
N LEU A 547 -31.45 -37.22 9.97
CA LEU A 547 -32.10 -36.17 9.20
C LEU A 547 -32.88 -36.79 8.02
N ARG A 548 -32.27 -37.75 7.31
CA ARG A 548 -32.91 -38.48 6.21
C ARG A 548 -34.13 -39.28 6.67
N SER A 549 -34.06 -39.93 7.83
CA SER A 549 -35.21 -40.64 8.43
C SER A 549 -36.38 -39.70 8.69
N GLN A 550 -36.12 -38.55 9.32
CA GLN A 550 -37.14 -37.55 9.60
C GLN A 550 -37.73 -36.94 8.34
N LEU A 551 -36.92 -36.69 7.31
CA LEU A 551 -37.38 -36.20 6.00
C LEU A 551 -38.27 -37.22 5.29
N HIS A 552 -37.90 -38.51 5.29
CA HIS A 552 -38.76 -39.57 4.75
C HIS A 552 -40.07 -39.69 5.53
N GLU A 553 -40.05 -39.50 6.86
CA GLU A 553 -41.27 -39.48 7.67
C GLU A 553 -42.18 -38.30 7.29
N ILE A 554 -41.62 -37.08 7.15
CA ILE A 554 -42.35 -35.89 6.70
C ILE A 554 -42.93 -36.10 5.29
N HIS A 555 -42.20 -36.79 4.41
CA HIS A 555 -42.62 -37.11 3.05
C HIS A 555 -43.59 -38.31 2.96
N GLY A 556 -43.97 -38.93 4.08
CA GLY A 556 -44.88 -40.07 4.13
C GLY A 556 -44.27 -41.41 3.71
N GLN A 557 -42.96 -41.48 3.51
CA GLN A 557 -42.22 -42.68 3.07
C GLN A 557 -41.72 -43.50 4.28
N ARG A 558 -42.68 -44.06 5.03
CA ARG A 558 -42.42 -44.72 6.32
C ARG A 558 -41.35 -45.82 6.29
N ALA A 559 -41.40 -46.72 5.31
CA ALA A 559 -40.43 -47.82 5.20
C ALA A 559 -38.99 -47.31 5.05
N LYS A 560 -38.79 -46.28 4.22
CA LYS A 560 -37.48 -45.62 4.04
C LYS A 560 -37.05 -44.85 5.29
N ALA A 561 -38.00 -44.28 6.03
CA ALA A 561 -37.71 -43.63 7.31
C ALA A 561 -37.14 -44.62 8.34
N ILE A 562 -37.72 -45.83 8.42
CA ILE A 562 -37.23 -46.92 9.29
C ILE A 562 -35.85 -47.39 8.86
N GLU A 563 -35.64 -47.62 7.56
CA GLU A 563 -34.34 -48.02 7.00
C GLU A 563 -33.23 -47.02 7.35
N ALA A 564 -33.50 -45.72 7.17
CA ALA A 564 -32.54 -44.67 7.51
C ALA A 564 -32.29 -44.58 9.04
N ALA A 565 -33.32 -44.72 9.87
CA ALA A 565 -33.16 -44.73 11.33
C ALA A 565 -32.37 -45.94 11.83
N LEU A 566 -32.60 -47.12 11.23
CA LEU A 566 -31.81 -48.32 11.49
C LEU A 566 -30.35 -48.07 11.16
N ARG A 567 -30.06 -47.53 9.97
CA ARG A 567 -28.69 -47.25 9.55
C ARG A 567 -27.99 -46.25 10.49
N SER A 568 -28.70 -45.22 10.95
CA SER A 568 -28.14 -44.32 11.95
C SER A 568 -27.81 -45.03 13.26
N THR A 569 -28.68 -45.93 13.72
CA THR A 569 -28.50 -46.66 14.99
C THR A 569 -27.33 -47.65 14.88
N GLU A 570 -27.14 -48.30 13.72
CA GLU A 570 -25.96 -49.14 13.46
C GLU A 570 -24.65 -48.34 13.52
N LEU A 571 -24.66 -47.10 13.03
CA LEU A 571 -23.47 -46.24 13.02
C LEU A 571 -23.16 -45.61 14.38
N ALA A 572 -24.19 -45.40 15.22
CA ALA A 572 -24.04 -44.87 16.57
C ALA A 572 -25.04 -45.52 17.55
N PRO A 573 -24.78 -46.75 18.02
CA PRO A 573 -25.71 -47.50 18.87
C PRO A 573 -26.02 -46.82 20.20
N ASP A 574 -25.04 -46.08 20.74
CA ASP A 574 -25.17 -45.36 22.01
C ASP A 574 -25.87 -44.00 21.86
N TRP A 575 -26.25 -43.60 20.64
CA TRP A 575 -26.95 -42.34 20.41
C TRP A 575 -28.45 -42.51 20.67
N GLU A 576 -28.87 -42.14 21.88
CA GLU A 576 -30.25 -42.31 22.36
C GLU A 576 -31.30 -41.74 21.38
N TRP A 577 -31.02 -40.62 20.73
CA TRP A 577 -31.95 -40.01 19.77
C TRP A 577 -32.20 -40.90 18.54
N ALA A 578 -31.17 -41.60 18.05
CA ALA A 578 -31.34 -42.52 16.91
C ALA A 578 -32.16 -43.75 17.31
N SER A 579 -31.80 -44.37 18.43
CA SER A 579 -32.49 -45.56 18.97
C SER A 579 -33.96 -45.29 19.30
N THR A 580 -34.26 -44.14 19.92
CA THR A 580 -35.65 -43.73 20.23
C THR A 580 -36.45 -43.39 18.97
N THR A 581 -35.83 -42.78 17.95
CA THR A 581 -36.48 -42.51 16.66
C THR A 581 -36.87 -43.81 15.96
N LEU A 582 -35.98 -44.79 15.91
CA LEU A 582 -36.26 -46.11 15.32
C LEU A 582 -37.38 -46.85 16.07
N ALA A 583 -37.30 -46.91 17.41
CA ALA A 583 -38.31 -47.57 18.23
C ALA A 583 -39.71 -46.96 18.03
N ARG A 584 -39.79 -45.63 17.96
CA ARG A 584 -41.03 -44.90 17.68
C ARG A 584 -41.61 -45.23 16.31
N LEU A 585 -40.78 -45.24 15.26
CA LEU A 585 -41.22 -45.54 13.90
C LEU A 585 -41.73 -46.98 13.77
N ASN A 586 -41.05 -47.96 14.39
CA ASN A 586 -41.45 -49.37 14.43
C ASN A 586 -42.77 -49.59 15.21
N ALA A 587 -42.92 -48.95 16.37
CA ALA A 587 -44.13 -49.08 17.18
C ALA A 587 -45.38 -48.55 16.44
N GLN A 588 -45.22 -47.45 15.72
CA GLN A 588 -46.28 -46.89 14.89
C GLN A 588 -46.58 -47.76 13.66
N GLU A 589 -45.57 -48.41 13.04
CA GLU A 589 -45.78 -49.37 11.94
C GLU A 589 -46.56 -50.61 12.39
N ALA A 590 -46.18 -51.18 13.55
CA ALA A 590 -46.88 -52.33 14.13
C ALA A 590 -48.37 -52.03 14.43
N ARG A 591 -48.69 -50.81 14.90
CA ARG A 591 -50.08 -50.37 15.09
C ARG A 591 -50.86 -50.27 13.78
N GLN A 592 -50.22 -49.74 12.73
CA GLN A 592 -50.84 -49.62 11.41
C GLN A 592 -51.11 -50.99 10.78
N MET A 593 -50.19 -51.94 10.91
CA MET A 593 -50.39 -53.33 10.47
C MET A 593 -51.49 -54.05 11.27
N HIS A 594 -51.62 -53.75 12.56
CA HIS A 594 -52.71 -54.30 13.39
C HIS A 594 -54.09 -53.75 13.00
N MET A 595 -54.17 -52.48 12.58
CA MET A 595 -55.42 -51.86 12.09
C MET A 595 -55.76 -52.25 10.65
N ALA A 596 -54.79 -52.71 9.85
CA ALA A 596 -54.98 -53.10 8.46
C ALA A 596 -55.35 -54.59 8.26
N LYS A 597 -55.40 -55.41 9.32
CA LYS A 597 -55.95 -56.77 9.23
C LYS A 597 -57.48 -56.69 9.10
N PRO A 598 -58.09 -57.17 8.00
CA PRO A 598 -59.54 -57.29 7.93
C PRO A 598 -59.98 -58.31 8.98
N GLY A 599 -60.96 -57.95 9.80
CA GLY A 599 -61.62 -58.84 10.75
C GLY A 599 -62.44 -59.91 10.07
#